data_AF-A0A956I328-F1
#
_entry.id   AF-A0A956I328-F1
#
_cell.length_a   1.000
_cell.length_b   1.000
_cell.length_c   1.000
_cell.angle_alpha   90.00
_cell.angle_beta   90.00
_cell.angle_gamma   90.00
#
_symmetry.space_group_name_H-M   'P 1'
#
loop_
_entity.id
_entity.type
_entity.pdbx_description
1 polymer ?
#
loop_
_entity_poly.entity_id
_entity_poly.type
_entity_poly.pdbx_seq_one_letter_code
_entity_poly.pdbx_strand_id
1 'polypeptide(L)'
;MPNAVLLPSIILTQHVGDIYRGNLPDACLPSFLHEATHHWCFHSPAMTYASLLYLRARRGVLVALATDVRPDDALDLSLISSGEVATDILEDYVRYRITDVLLRPLHEGMALFSEFDVAPGTSKVASTPSLGAMRLFARTSNEASVELFYRLANARVEQHWLTRKENVLCDSLASPDGYLLGYLAVKTLYRFAAGRSGMFAGDPDLFLCFMRRYFFEDPGLMSCLTSSSTRDLSTADALVAWLRSRLIDYFSVDFEAEAHALERSGMQVGEHIHNALTQTEAPRDTVVSFAPPERESWLSTLEEFLAHPLEGQLDSIRAADQVLMSGREFICVGQSDVDIEVRPSGSVWGYHPDVGADFPFIAATTSSPPSVPGRTRGRLEVYLSTVDWTLCFVVAARGIDPIVHIIADVPEWRRESIEATLGYASRIWESSDLAEEFLLGFLSEARADTIVEVCENGASRSAYLLWESVALMFVREQCLLSVRSDLADAGFIGLLEPAGVRAAAFLSLAASGRIPWSRAIEGLSRYGGCYRDVESARQRFASLANVPLFRGSDFYVVAL
;
A
#
# COMPACT_ATOMS: atom_id res chain seq x y z
N MET A 1 1.90 -8.68 2.04
CA MET A 1 3.21 -8.49 2.69
C MET A 1 3.13 -7.33 3.67
N PRO A 2 3.90 -7.29 4.77
CA PRO A 2 3.99 -6.08 5.56
C PRO A 2 4.57 -4.98 4.69
N ASN A 3 3.83 -3.90 4.53
CA ASN A 3 4.29 -2.68 3.88
C ASN A 3 5.32 -2.03 4.81
N ALA A 4 6.56 -2.53 4.78
CA ALA A 4 7.68 -1.89 5.45
C ALA A 4 8.06 -0.64 4.63
N VAL A 5 7.19 0.36 4.67
CA VAL A 5 7.48 1.66 4.06
C VAL A 5 8.25 2.47 5.07
N LEU A 6 9.55 2.60 4.82
CA LEU A 6 10.43 3.45 5.60
C LEU A 6 9.98 4.90 5.43
N LEU A 7 9.70 5.59 6.53
CA LEU A 7 9.44 7.01 6.50
C LEU A 7 10.76 7.73 6.16
N PRO A 8 10.92 8.30 4.95
CA PRO A 8 12.22 8.75 4.45
C PRO A 8 12.81 9.91 5.27
N SER A 9 11.95 10.62 5.99
CA SER A 9 12.32 11.74 6.86
C SER A 9 12.92 11.29 8.21
N ILE A 10 12.89 9.99 8.55
CA ILE A 10 13.44 9.48 9.82
C ILE A 10 14.90 9.06 9.66
N ILE A 11 15.79 9.95 10.09
CA ILE A 11 17.20 9.66 10.32
C ILE A 11 17.39 9.20 11.78
N LEU A 12 17.53 7.90 12.02
CA LEU A 12 17.58 7.34 13.38
C LEU A 12 18.67 7.97 14.26
N THR A 13 19.85 8.29 13.70
CA THR A 13 20.93 8.94 14.45
C THR A 13 20.56 10.30 15.02
N GLN A 14 19.65 11.01 14.37
CA GLN A 14 19.22 12.35 14.75
C GLN A 14 17.95 12.30 15.61
N HIS A 15 17.06 11.34 15.33
CA HIS A 15 15.69 11.38 15.83
C HIS A 15 15.39 10.39 16.97
N VAL A 16 16.27 9.43 17.24
CA VAL A 16 15.99 8.38 18.22
C VAL A 16 15.65 8.89 19.62
N GLY A 17 16.26 9.99 20.06
CA GLY A 17 16.02 10.52 21.40
C GLY A 17 14.59 11.02 21.55
N ASP A 18 14.03 11.56 20.47
CA ASP A 18 12.63 11.98 20.42
C ASP A 18 11.69 10.78 20.24
N ILE A 19 12.08 9.79 19.42
CA ILE A 19 11.34 8.52 19.25
C ILE A 19 11.23 7.78 20.59
N TYR A 20 12.31 7.71 21.38
CA TYR A 20 12.31 7.14 22.74
C TYR A 20 11.37 7.88 23.70
N ARG A 21 11.09 9.16 23.44
CA ARG A 21 10.11 9.95 24.20
C ARG A 21 8.70 9.86 23.63
N GLY A 22 8.47 8.99 22.65
CA GLY A 22 7.17 8.82 22.01
C GLY A 22 6.84 9.86 20.92
N ASN A 23 7.83 10.64 20.45
CA ASN A 23 7.61 11.71 19.48
C ASN A 23 8.28 11.40 18.14
N LEU A 24 7.59 11.70 17.04
CA LEU A 24 8.19 11.68 15.70
C LEU A 24 8.58 13.10 15.26
N PRO A 25 9.57 13.27 14.36
CA PRO A 25 9.91 14.58 13.80
C PRO A 25 8.77 15.10 12.92
N ASP A 26 8.42 16.39 13.05
CA ASP A 26 7.31 17.01 12.29
C ASP A 26 7.45 16.85 10.77
N ALA A 27 8.69 16.83 10.26
CA ALA A 27 8.99 16.58 8.85
C ALA A 27 8.53 15.20 8.35
N CYS A 28 8.14 14.28 9.23
CA CYS A 28 7.61 12.96 8.87
C CYS A 28 6.08 12.94 8.84
N LEU A 29 5.40 13.98 9.33
CA LEU A 29 3.95 13.98 9.57
C LEU A 29 3.14 13.67 8.30
N PRO A 30 3.39 14.30 7.13
CA PRO A 30 2.65 13.95 5.92
C PRO A 30 2.91 12.51 5.43
N SER A 31 4.16 12.04 5.43
CA SER A 31 4.48 10.63 5.10
C SER A 31 3.83 9.66 6.09
N PHE A 32 3.82 9.98 7.38
CA PHE A 32 3.15 9.16 8.39
C PHE A 32 1.66 9.04 8.07
N LEU A 33 0.97 10.14 7.75
CA LEU A 33 -0.44 10.11 7.37
C LEU A 33 -0.67 9.26 6.12
N HIS A 34 0.22 9.35 5.12
CA HIS A 34 0.19 8.50 3.92
C HIS A 34 0.22 7.01 4.29
N GLU A 35 1.27 6.58 4.99
CA GLU A 35 1.46 5.16 5.33
C GLU A 35 0.40 4.65 6.31
N ALA A 36 0.07 5.44 7.33
CA ALA A 36 -0.98 5.07 8.27
C ALA A 36 -2.33 4.89 7.56
N THR A 37 -2.61 5.67 6.51
CA THR A 37 -3.84 5.51 5.71
C THR A 37 -3.85 4.20 4.93
N HIS A 38 -2.71 3.80 4.35
CA HIS A 38 -2.57 2.49 3.73
C HIS A 38 -2.90 1.38 4.73
N HIS A 39 -2.21 1.35 5.87
CA HIS A 39 -2.45 0.34 6.90
C HIS A 39 -3.91 0.34 7.38
N TRP A 40 -4.50 1.52 7.59
CA TRP A 40 -5.89 1.65 7.98
C TRP A 40 -6.88 1.07 6.97
N CYS A 41 -6.67 1.32 5.67
CA CYS A 41 -7.47 0.69 4.61
C CYS A 41 -7.20 -0.82 4.52
N PHE A 42 -5.96 -1.27 4.68
CA PHE A 42 -5.63 -2.69 4.71
C PHE A 42 -6.32 -3.41 5.88
N HIS A 43 -6.43 -2.80 7.06
CA HIS A 43 -7.14 -3.35 8.23
C HIS A 43 -8.67 -3.38 8.09
N SER A 44 -9.21 -2.97 6.94
CA SER A 44 -10.61 -3.17 6.67
C SER A 44 -10.98 -4.66 6.54
N PRO A 45 -12.27 -5.01 6.74
CA PRO A 45 -12.82 -6.31 6.42
C PRO A 45 -12.45 -6.83 5.03
N ALA A 46 -12.71 -6.03 3.98
CA ALA A 46 -12.49 -6.47 2.60
C ALA A 46 -11.02 -6.78 2.31
N MET A 47 -10.10 -5.92 2.76
CA MET A 47 -8.66 -6.14 2.54
C MET A 47 -8.09 -7.26 3.44
N THR A 48 -8.75 -7.53 4.57
CA THR A 48 -8.50 -8.74 5.37
C THR A 48 -8.87 -9.99 4.60
N TYR A 49 -10.05 -10.04 3.96
CA TYR A 49 -10.42 -11.17 3.09
C TYR A 49 -9.46 -11.35 1.92
N ALA A 50 -9.09 -10.25 1.24
CA ALA A 50 -8.10 -10.31 0.16
C ALA A 50 -6.76 -10.89 0.65
N SER A 51 -6.31 -10.49 1.85
CA SER A 51 -5.08 -11.03 2.45
C SER A 51 -5.21 -12.53 2.80
N LEU A 52 -6.37 -12.96 3.27
CA LEU A 52 -6.63 -14.37 3.58
C LEU A 52 -6.65 -15.25 2.31
N LEU A 53 -7.17 -14.73 1.19
CA LEU A 53 -7.09 -15.41 -0.11
C LEU A 53 -5.62 -15.61 -0.52
N TYR A 54 -4.79 -14.57 -0.42
CA TYR A 54 -3.36 -14.67 -0.68
C TYR A 54 -2.68 -15.73 0.21
N LEU A 55 -2.95 -15.70 1.52
CA LEU A 55 -2.37 -16.67 2.46
C LEU A 55 -2.86 -18.10 2.21
N ARG A 56 -4.12 -18.27 1.78
CA ARG A 56 -4.68 -19.58 1.40
C ARG A 56 -4.01 -20.13 0.15
N ALA A 57 -3.83 -19.31 -0.89
CA ALA A 57 -3.08 -19.68 -2.09
C ALA A 57 -1.64 -20.09 -1.75
N ARG A 58 -0.94 -19.28 -0.95
CA ARG A 58 0.41 -19.54 -0.47
C ARG A 58 0.49 -20.86 0.30
N ARG A 59 -0.43 -21.10 1.24
CA ARG A 59 -0.51 -22.34 2.01
C ARG A 59 -0.73 -23.55 1.11
N GLY A 60 -1.60 -23.44 0.11
CA GLY A 60 -1.85 -24.50 -0.87
C GLY A 60 -0.57 -24.93 -1.59
N VAL A 61 0.27 -23.98 -2.01
CA VAL A 61 1.58 -24.27 -2.63
C VAL A 61 2.52 -24.94 -1.64
N LEU A 62 2.65 -24.39 -0.42
CA LEU A 62 3.53 -24.98 0.60
C LEU A 62 3.13 -26.40 0.98
N VAL A 63 1.81 -26.69 1.04
CA VAL A 63 1.29 -28.03 1.26
C VAL A 63 1.62 -28.93 0.08
N ALA A 64 1.38 -28.49 -1.16
CA ALA A 64 1.70 -29.26 -2.36
C ALA A 64 3.20 -29.64 -2.41
N LEU A 65 4.08 -28.70 -2.05
CA LEU A 65 5.53 -28.93 -1.92
C LEU A 65 5.89 -29.86 -0.76
N ALA A 66 5.26 -29.71 0.41
CA ALA A 66 5.57 -30.50 1.59
C ALA A 66 5.09 -31.96 1.47
N THR A 67 4.04 -32.21 0.68
CA THR A 67 3.54 -33.56 0.38
C THR A 67 4.42 -34.34 -0.62
N ASP A 68 5.61 -33.83 -0.93
CA ASP A 68 6.61 -34.29 -1.89
C ASP A 68 6.67 -35.82 -2.11
N VAL A 69 5.94 -36.25 -3.15
CA VAL A 69 6.36 -37.28 -4.09
C VAL A 69 7.65 -36.77 -4.73
N ARG A 70 8.78 -37.34 -4.32
CA ARG A 70 10.15 -36.82 -4.56
C ARG A 70 10.44 -36.31 -5.99
N PRO A 71 11.20 -35.20 -6.12
CA PRO A 71 11.56 -34.57 -7.40
C PRO A 71 12.58 -35.33 -8.26
N ASP A 72 13.20 -36.41 -7.76
CA ASP A 72 14.14 -37.23 -8.55
C ASP A 72 13.44 -38.15 -9.56
N ASP A 73 12.15 -38.42 -9.38
CA ASP A 73 11.30 -39.13 -10.34
C ASP A 73 10.48 -38.12 -11.15
N ALA A 74 11.16 -37.35 -12.02
CA ALA A 74 10.57 -36.51 -13.05
C ALA A 74 9.19 -35.93 -12.69
N LEU A 75 9.14 -35.09 -11.64
CA LEU A 75 8.02 -34.25 -11.24
C LEU A 75 6.68 -34.74 -11.81
N ASP A 76 6.14 -35.86 -11.29
CA ASP A 76 4.85 -36.37 -11.74
C ASP A 76 3.74 -35.45 -11.17
N LEU A 77 3.68 -34.25 -11.75
CA LEU A 77 2.66 -33.22 -11.57
C LEU A 77 1.25 -33.78 -11.87
N SER A 78 1.11 -35.03 -12.29
CA SER A 78 -0.18 -35.66 -12.52
C SER A 78 -1.03 -35.83 -11.24
N LEU A 79 -0.42 -35.88 -10.04
CA LEU A 79 -1.17 -35.88 -8.78
C LEU A 79 -1.70 -34.49 -8.40
N ILE A 80 -0.90 -33.45 -8.66
CA ILE A 80 -1.36 -32.03 -8.63
C ILE A 80 -2.37 -31.77 -9.77
N SER A 81 -2.36 -32.60 -10.82
CA SER A 81 -3.34 -32.57 -11.92
C SER A 81 -4.69 -33.23 -11.59
N SER A 82 -4.94 -33.60 -10.32
CA SER A 82 -6.32 -33.51 -9.83
C SER A 82 -6.69 -32.02 -9.86
N GLY A 83 -7.10 -31.54 -11.04
CA GLY A 83 -7.10 -30.12 -11.42
C GLY A 83 -7.81 -29.17 -10.45
N GLU A 84 -8.57 -29.69 -9.49
CA GLU A 84 -9.22 -28.97 -8.40
C GLU A 84 -8.22 -28.19 -7.51
N VAL A 85 -7.13 -28.80 -7.01
CA VAL A 85 -6.22 -28.11 -6.06
C VAL A 85 -5.47 -26.95 -6.72
N ALA A 86 -4.94 -27.18 -7.93
CA ALA A 86 -4.26 -26.13 -8.69
C ALA A 86 -5.24 -25.00 -9.09
N THR A 87 -6.50 -25.34 -9.36
CA THR A 87 -7.55 -24.36 -9.66
C THR A 87 -7.88 -23.51 -8.44
N ASP A 88 -8.01 -24.12 -7.25
CA ASP A 88 -8.30 -23.37 -6.01
C ASP A 88 -7.17 -22.39 -5.65
N ILE A 89 -5.90 -22.82 -5.75
CA ILE A 89 -4.73 -21.94 -5.52
C ILE A 89 -4.73 -20.77 -6.51
N LEU A 90 -4.94 -21.06 -7.80
CA LEU A 90 -4.96 -20.05 -8.85
C LEU A 90 -6.11 -19.07 -8.64
N GLU A 91 -7.31 -19.56 -8.33
CA GLU A 91 -8.51 -18.75 -8.13
C GLU A 91 -8.32 -17.78 -6.97
N ASP A 92 -7.82 -18.25 -5.83
CA ASP A 92 -7.51 -17.41 -4.68
C ASP A 92 -6.52 -16.30 -5.00
N TYR A 93 -5.44 -16.67 -5.69
CA TYR A 93 -4.41 -15.72 -6.06
C TYR A 93 -4.95 -14.69 -7.06
N VAL A 94 -5.66 -15.11 -8.10
CA VAL A 94 -6.28 -14.22 -9.09
C VAL A 94 -7.27 -13.26 -8.42
N ARG A 95 -8.12 -13.74 -7.50
CA ARG A 95 -9.05 -12.89 -6.75
C ARG A 95 -8.33 -11.82 -5.94
N TYR A 96 -7.29 -12.21 -5.20
CA TYR A 96 -6.45 -11.27 -4.46
C TYR A 96 -5.85 -10.21 -5.39
N ARG A 97 -5.21 -10.64 -6.48
CA ARG A 97 -4.51 -9.76 -7.43
C ARG A 97 -5.44 -8.79 -8.14
N ILE A 98 -6.60 -9.25 -8.60
CA ILE A 98 -7.60 -8.39 -9.24
C ILE A 98 -8.11 -7.35 -8.24
N THR A 99 -8.39 -7.76 -7.00
CA THR A 99 -8.87 -6.85 -5.95
C THR A 99 -7.85 -5.76 -5.66
N ASP A 100 -6.57 -6.15 -5.50
CA ASP A 100 -5.46 -5.21 -5.32
C ASP A 100 -5.38 -4.22 -6.49
N VAL A 101 -5.38 -4.71 -7.73
CA VAL A 101 -5.31 -3.87 -8.94
C VAL A 101 -6.49 -2.91 -9.06
N LEU A 102 -7.72 -3.36 -8.81
CA LEU A 102 -8.93 -2.53 -8.91
C LEU A 102 -8.97 -1.43 -7.85
N LEU A 103 -8.53 -1.74 -6.64
CA LEU A 103 -8.60 -0.85 -5.47
C LEU A 103 -7.32 -0.01 -5.26
N ARG A 104 -6.19 -0.36 -5.89
CA ARG A 104 -4.93 0.37 -5.75
C ARG A 104 -5.07 1.88 -6.00
N PRO A 105 -5.71 2.36 -7.09
CA PRO A 105 -5.89 3.80 -7.27
C PRO A 105 -6.67 4.45 -6.12
N LEU A 106 -7.64 3.75 -5.53
CA LEU A 106 -8.38 4.26 -4.39
C LEU A 106 -7.52 4.32 -3.12
N HIS A 107 -6.75 3.26 -2.84
CA HIS A 107 -5.81 3.22 -1.71
C HIS A 107 -4.81 4.37 -1.78
N GLU A 108 -4.13 4.49 -2.91
CA GLU A 108 -3.14 5.54 -3.14
C GLU A 108 -3.78 6.93 -3.13
N GLY A 109 -4.97 7.06 -3.72
CA GLY A 109 -5.71 8.30 -3.71
C GLY A 109 -6.08 8.77 -2.31
N MET A 110 -6.52 7.84 -1.44
CA MET A 110 -6.84 8.14 -0.05
C MET A 110 -5.58 8.50 0.76
N ALA A 111 -4.48 7.77 0.56
CA ALA A 111 -3.21 8.06 1.21
C ALA A 111 -2.66 9.43 0.82
N LEU A 112 -2.67 9.78 -0.47
CA LEU A 112 -2.27 11.10 -0.96
C LEU A 112 -3.23 12.21 -0.52
N PHE A 113 -4.53 11.94 -0.43
CA PHE A 113 -5.51 12.89 0.12
C PHE A 113 -5.22 13.15 1.61
N SER A 114 -4.89 12.10 2.37
CA SER A 114 -4.43 12.20 3.76
C SER A 114 -3.14 13.02 3.90
N GLU A 115 -2.16 12.75 3.04
CA GLU A 115 -0.88 13.46 2.97
C GLU A 115 -1.07 14.96 2.66
N PHE A 116 -1.93 15.31 1.69
CA PHE A 116 -1.97 16.67 1.12
C PHE A 116 -3.16 17.55 1.47
N ASP A 117 -4.32 16.99 1.80
CA ASP A 117 -5.58 17.73 1.90
C ASP A 117 -6.31 17.50 3.24
N VAL A 118 -6.09 16.37 3.92
CA VAL A 118 -6.75 16.12 5.22
C VAL A 118 -6.35 17.15 6.27
N ALA A 119 -7.34 17.65 6.98
CA ALA A 119 -7.16 18.47 8.16
C ALA A 119 -8.25 18.07 9.16
N PRO A 120 -7.94 18.05 10.47
CA PRO A 120 -8.96 17.77 11.47
C PRO A 120 -10.01 18.90 11.45
N GLY A 121 -11.29 18.53 11.37
CA GLY A 121 -12.41 19.47 11.44
C GLY A 121 -13.05 19.52 12.82
N THR A 122 -14.34 19.86 12.84
CA THR A 122 -15.13 19.94 14.09
C THR A 122 -15.86 18.65 14.43
N SER A 123 -15.71 17.60 13.61
CA SER A 123 -16.36 16.32 13.85
C SER A 123 -15.86 15.68 15.15
N LYS A 124 -16.71 14.87 15.79
CA LYS A 124 -16.29 14.02 16.92
C LYS A 124 -15.65 12.72 16.44
N VAL A 125 -15.62 12.48 15.14
CA VAL A 125 -15.04 11.31 14.51
C VAL A 125 -13.74 11.75 13.84
N ALA A 126 -12.67 10.99 14.08
CA ALA A 126 -11.40 11.17 13.41
C ALA A 126 -10.94 9.83 12.86
N SER A 127 -10.23 9.86 11.73
CA SER A 127 -9.64 8.67 11.15
C SER A 127 -8.55 8.12 12.06
N THR A 128 -8.33 6.81 12.01
CA THR A 128 -7.22 6.16 12.75
C THR A 128 -5.87 6.85 12.42
N PRO A 129 -5.52 7.16 11.16
CA PRO A 129 -4.32 7.96 10.85
C PRO A 129 -4.26 9.31 11.57
N SER A 130 -5.36 10.08 11.57
CA SER A 130 -5.41 11.37 12.26
C SER A 130 -5.28 11.23 13.78
N LEU A 131 -5.86 10.19 14.38
CA LEU A 131 -5.68 9.86 15.80
C LEU A 131 -4.22 9.54 16.14
N GLY A 132 -3.57 8.74 15.31
CA GLY A 132 -2.14 8.46 15.44
C GLY A 132 -1.29 9.73 15.30
N ALA A 133 -1.66 10.61 14.36
CA ALA A 133 -0.97 11.86 14.16
C ALA A 133 -1.14 12.81 15.37
N MET A 134 -2.33 12.89 15.94
CA MET A 134 -2.55 13.64 17.19
C MET A 134 -1.67 13.09 18.31
N ARG A 135 -1.61 11.77 18.48
CA ARG A 135 -0.81 11.15 19.56
C ARG A 135 0.70 11.35 19.39
N LEU A 136 1.22 11.22 18.18
CA LEU A 136 2.67 11.19 17.92
C LEU A 136 3.28 12.58 17.68
N PHE A 137 2.44 13.56 17.31
CA PHE A 137 2.91 14.89 16.92
C PHE A 137 2.29 16.03 17.76
N ALA A 138 1.10 15.86 18.37
CA ALA A 138 0.55 16.88 19.26
C ALA A 138 1.07 16.69 20.70
N ARG A 139 2.05 17.50 21.10
CA ARG A 139 2.90 17.19 22.26
C ARG A 139 2.28 17.56 23.61
N THR A 140 1.33 18.49 23.65
CA THR A 140 1.01 19.17 24.92
C THR A 140 -0.40 19.73 25.08
N SER A 141 -1.30 19.56 24.11
CA SER A 141 -2.56 20.31 24.11
C SER A 141 -3.79 19.46 24.46
N ASN A 142 -4.67 20.03 25.29
CA ASN A 142 -6.07 19.60 25.41
C ASN A 142 -6.85 19.80 24.08
N GLU A 143 -6.21 20.43 23.09
CA GLU A 143 -6.73 20.75 21.76
C GLU A 143 -5.85 20.11 20.67
N ALA A 144 -5.57 18.81 20.81
CA ALA A 144 -4.66 18.07 19.92
C ALA A 144 -5.03 18.21 18.42
N SER A 145 -6.32 18.33 18.10
CA SER A 145 -6.80 18.58 16.74
C SER A 145 -6.36 19.95 16.20
N VAL A 146 -6.43 21.00 17.01
CA VAL A 146 -5.99 22.36 16.64
C VAL A 146 -4.47 22.38 16.45
N GLU A 147 -3.72 21.74 17.35
CA GLU A 147 -2.26 21.62 17.22
C GLU A 147 -1.88 20.86 15.95
N LEU A 148 -2.55 19.73 15.66
CA LEU A 148 -2.33 18.96 14.43
C LEU A 148 -2.63 19.79 13.18
N PHE A 149 -3.72 20.58 13.17
CA PHE A 149 -4.07 21.46 12.06
C PHE A 149 -2.90 22.41 11.71
N TYR A 150 -2.35 23.10 12.71
CA TYR A 150 -1.23 24.02 12.50
C TYR A 150 0.06 23.30 12.08
N ARG A 151 0.35 22.13 12.65
CA ARG A 151 1.52 21.32 12.26
C ARG A 151 1.41 20.85 10.81
N LEU A 152 0.25 20.37 10.37
CA LEU A 152 0.01 19.98 8.99
C LEU A 152 0.14 21.16 8.03
N ALA A 153 -0.45 22.31 8.39
CA ALA A 153 -0.34 23.52 7.58
C ALA A 153 1.12 23.94 7.39
N ASN A 154 1.93 23.89 8.45
CA ASN A 154 3.35 24.22 8.39
C ASN A 154 4.17 23.18 7.61
N ALA A 155 3.98 21.88 7.88
CA ALA A 155 4.71 20.83 7.19
C ALA A 155 4.47 20.87 5.67
N ARG A 156 3.22 21.05 5.22
CA ARG A 156 2.85 21.03 3.80
C ARG A 156 3.39 22.21 2.98
N VAL A 157 3.86 23.28 3.62
CA VAL A 157 4.50 24.41 2.92
C VAL A 157 6.03 24.29 2.88
N GLU A 158 6.61 23.26 3.51
CA GLU A 158 8.04 23.01 3.39
C GLU A 158 8.41 22.55 1.98
N GLN A 159 9.59 22.96 1.51
CA GLN A 159 10.00 22.80 0.12
C GLN A 159 9.96 21.33 -0.36
N HIS A 160 10.38 20.39 0.48
CA HIS A 160 10.39 18.97 0.10
C HIS A 160 8.98 18.41 -0.09
N TRP A 161 8.00 18.87 0.70
CA TRP A 161 6.59 18.51 0.55
C TRP A 161 5.94 19.16 -0.66
N LEU A 162 6.29 20.42 -0.95
CA LEU A 162 5.87 21.08 -2.20
C LEU A 162 6.38 20.32 -3.42
N THR A 163 7.66 19.94 -3.44
CA THR A 163 8.25 19.12 -4.51
C THR A 163 7.61 17.74 -4.59
N ARG A 164 7.30 17.09 -3.46
CA ARG A 164 6.58 15.81 -3.44
C ARG A 164 5.20 15.93 -4.08
N LYS A 165 4.43 16.96 -3.73
CA LYS A 165 3.10 17.22 -4.32
C LYS A 165 3.20 17.57 -5.80
N GLU A 166 4.17 18.38 -6.19
CA GLU A 166 4.47 18.69 -7.60
C GLU A 166 4.75 17.41 -8.38
N ASN A 167 5.62 16.54 -7.88
CA ASN A 167 5.95 15.27 -8.55
C ASN A 167 4.71 14.39 -8.77
N VAL A 168 3.79 14.32 -7.79
CA VAL A 168 2.51 13.61 -7.96
C VAL A 168 1.67 14.27 -9.04
N LEU A 169 1.51 15.60 -8.99
CA LEU A 169 0.70 16.36 -9.95
C LEU A 169 1.25 16.36 -11.38
N CYS A 170 2.56 16.14 -11.53
CA CYS A 170 3.25 16.02 -12.80
C CYS A 170 3.35 14.57 -13.30
N ASP A 171 2.87 13.58 -12.54
CA ASP A 171 2.87 12.18 -12.96
C ASP A 171 1.86 11.92 -14.10
N SER A 172 1.98 10.77 -14.76
CA SER A 172 1.03 10.31 -15.76
C SER A 172 -0.24 9.77 -15.10
N LEU A 173 -1.42 10.08 -15.65
CA LEU A 173 -2.67 9.40 -15.25
C LEU A 173 -2.61 7.89 -15.48
N ALA A 174 -1.84 7.46 -16.48
CA ALA A 174 -1.60 6.05 -16.80
C ALA A 174 -0.37 5.47 -16.05
N SER A 175 0.10 6.12 -14.99
CA SER A 175 1.15 5.58 -14.13
C SER A 175 0.70 4.23 -13.53
N PRO A 176 1.53 3.16 -13.58
CA PRO A 176 1.18 1.85 -13.03
C PRO A 176 0.83 1.88 -11.54
N ASP A 177 1.42 2.83 -10.80
CA ASP A 177 1.20 2.99 -9.36
C ASP A 177 -0.15 3.65 -9.07
N GLY A 178 -0.75 4.32 -10.07
CA GLY A 178 -2.07 4.94 -9.94
C GLY A 178 -2.10 6.17 -9.03
N TYR A 179 -0.95 6.72 -8.61
CA TYR A 179 -0.86 7.84 -7.67
C TYR A 179 -1.71 9.05 -8.08
N LEU A 180 -1.41 9.67 -9.23
CA LEU A 180 -2.13 10.87 -9.67
C LEU A 180 -3.61 10.57 -9.95
N LEU A 181 -3.87 9.46 -10.64
CA LEU A 181 -5.22 9.02 -11.00
C LEU A 181 -6.10 8.87 -9.74
N GLY A 182 -5.59 8.13 -8.77
CA GLY A 182 -6.21 7.93 -7.47
C GLY A 182 -6.45 9.22 -6.72
N TYR A 183 -5.42 10.06 -6.62
CA TYR A 183 -5.50 11.33 -5.90
C TYR A 183 -6.57 12.25 -6.50
N LEU A 184 -6.61 12.39 -7.83
CA LEU A 184 -7.64 13.19 -8.51
C LEU A 184 -9.03 12.58 -8.36
N ALA A 185 -9.16 11.25 -8.45
CA ALA A 185 -10.44 10.58 -8.23
C ALA A 185 -10.99 10.85 -6.82
N VAL A 186 -10.20 10.61 -5.78
CA VAL A 186 -10.60 10.87 -4.37
C VAL A 186 -10.91 12.35 -4.16
N LYS A 187 -10.11 13.27 -4.73
CA LYS A 187 -10.37 14.70 -4.64
C LYS A 187 -11.67 15.12 -5.33
N THR A 188 -12.01 14.50 -6.46
CA THR A 188 -13.27 14.73 -7.16
C THR A 188 -14.45 14.19 -6.36
N LEU A 189 -14.35 12.97 -5.82
CA LEU A 189 -15.37 12.41 -4.92
C LEU A 189 -15.59 13.30 -3.69
N TYR A 190 -14.50 13.75 -3.04
CA TYR A 190 -14.55 14.70 -1.93
C TYR A 190 -15.31 15.98 -2.29
N ARG A 191 -14.96 16.62 -3.42
CA ARG A 191 -15.63 17.86 -3.86
C ARG A 191 -17.12 17.65 -4.10
N PHE A 192 -17.52 16.51 -4.64
CA PHE A 192 -18.93 16.18 -4.82
C PHE A 192 -19.64 16.03 -3.47
N ALA A 193 -19.08 15.24 -2.55
CA ALA A 193 -19.63 15.03 -1.21
C ALA A 193 -19.70 16.32 -0.40
N ALA A 194 -18.63 17.12 -0.39
CA ALA A 194 -18.56 18.42 0.27
C ALA A 194 -19.55 19.44 -0.31
N GLY A 195 -19.85 19.36 -1.61
CA GLY A 195 -20.91 20.16 -2.23
C GLY A 195 -22.33 19.77 -1.82
N ARG A 196 -22.49 18.59 -1.22
CA ARG A 196 -23.78 18.01 -0.80
C ARG A 196 -23.94 17.91 0.72
N SER A 197 -22.84 18.00 1.47
CA SER A 197 -22.83 17.97 2.94
C SER A 197 -21.89 19.04 3.51
N GLY A 198 -22.45 19.88 4.38
CA GLY A 198 -21.66 20.90 5.08
C GLY A 198 -20.65 20.29 6.05
N MET A 199 -20.94 19.10 6.57
CA MET A 199 -20.04 18.37 7.47
C MET A 199 -18.76 17.93 6.76
N PHE A 200 -18.87 17.30 5.59
CA PHE A 200 -17.68 16.92 4.80
C PHE A 200 -16.92 18.14 4.27
N ALA A 201 -17.61 19.24 3.94
CA ALA A 201 -16.95 20.47 3.53
C ALA A 201 -16.08 21.08 4.65
N GLY A 202 -16.53 20.99 5.91
CA GLY A 202 -15.79 21.47 7.07
C GLY A 202 -14.79 20.46 7.64
N ASP A 203 -14.90 19.19 7.28
CA ASP A 203 -14.12 18.10 7.86
C ASP A 203 -13.69 17.05 6.81
N PRO A 204 -12.53 17.26 6.14
CA PRO A 204 -11.97 16.30 5.20
C PRO A 204 -11.58 14.95 5.85
N ASP A 205 -11.33 14.90 7.15
CA ASP A 205 -10.99 13.66 7.85
C ASP A 205 -12.22 12.79 8.06
N LEU A 206 -13.37 13.39 8.41
CA LEU A 206 -14.67 12.72 8.43
C LEU A 206 -15.02 12.11 7.06
N PHE A 207 -14.67 12.82 5.98
CA PHE A 207 -14.83 12.28 4.63
C PHE A 207 -13.97 11.03 4.37
N LEU A 208 -12.73 10.97 4.87
CA LEU A 208 -11.92 9.75 4.77
C LEU A 208 -12.54 8.59 5.53
N CYS A 209 -13.10 8.83 6.72
CA CYS A 209 -13.86 7.81 7.47
C CYS A 209 -15.03 7.26 6.66
N PHE A 210 -15.79 8.15 6.01
CA PHE A 210 -16.85 7.76 5.09
C PHE A 210 -16.32 6.91 3.92
N MET A 211 -15.27 7.36 3.23
CA MET A 211 -14.68 6.63 2.10
C MET A 211 -14.21 5.24 2.50
N ARG A 212 -13.55 5.11 3.66
CA ARG A 212 -13.11 3.81 4.15
C ARG A 212 -14.29 2.86 4.36
N ARG A 213 -15.31 3.32 5.08
CA ARG A 213 -16.54 2.54 5.33
C ARG A 213 -17.26 2.19 4.02
N TYR A 214 -17.36 3.15 3.10
CA TYR A 214 -18.13 3.00 1.86
C TYR A 214 -17.54 1.98 0.90
N PHE A 215 -16.21 1.89 0.77
CA PHE A 215 -15.57 0.98 -0.18
C PHE A 215 -15.01 -0.29 0.47
N PHE A 216 -14.44 -0.18 1.67
CA PHE A 216 -13.65 -1.28 2.26
C PHE A 216 -14.36 -2.06 3.36
N GLU A 217 -15.46 -1.51 3.88
CA GLU A 217 -16.38 -2.21 4.79
C GLU A 217 -17.67 -2.62 4.06
N ASP A 218 -17.67 -2.59 2.73
CA ASP A 218 -18.82 -2.92 1.90
C ASP A 218 -19.08 -4.45 1.89
N PRO A 219 -20.27 -4.91 2.34
CA PRO A 219 -20.62 -6.32 2.31
C PRO A 219 -20.69 -6.93 0.91
N GLY A 220 -20.95 -6.11 -0.12
CA GLY A 220 -20.95 -6.55 -1.52
C GLY A 220 -19.56 -6.96 -1.99
N LEU A 221 -18.52 -6.19 -1.65
CA LEU A 221 -17.13 -6.55 -1.93
C LEU A 221 -16.75 -7.83 -1.20
N MET A 222 -17.05 -7.93 0.09
CA MET A 222 -16.76 -9.13 0.89
C MET A 222 -17.42 -10.37 0.27
N SER A 223 -18.68 -10.25 -0.16
CA SER A 223 -19.41 -11.32 -0.84
C SER A 223 -18.76 -11.73 -2.16
N CYS A 224 -18.22 -10.77 -2.93
CA CYS A 224 -17.48 -11.07 -4.16
C CYS A 224 -16.19 -11.86 -3.88
N LEU A 225 -15.52 -11.59 -2.77
CA LEU A 225 -14.27 -12.26 -2.38
C LEU A 225 -14.52 -13.67 -1.82
N THR A 226 -15.60 -13.87 -1.05
CA THR A 226 -15.87 -15.14 -0.35
C THR A 226 -16.79 -16.09 -1.12
N SER A 227 -17.47 -15.64 -2.18
CA SER A 227 -18.39 -16.48 -2.96
C SER A 227 -17.67 -17.73 -3.51
N SER A 228 -18.09 -18.91 -3.06
CA SER A 228 -17.68 -20.20 -3.63
C SER A 228 -18.43 -20.57 -4.91
N SER A 229 -19.49 -19.82 -5.22
CA SER A 229 -20.35 -20.03 -6.39
C SER A 229 -19.73 -19.56 -7.71
N THR A 230 -18.73 -18.68 -7.61
CA THR A 230 -18.00 -18.08 -8.72
C THR A 230 -16.65 -18.74 -8.88
N ARG A 231 -16.63 -20.08 -9.01
CA ARG A 231 -15.43 -20.74 -9.53
C ARG A 231 -15.18 -20.18 -10.93
N ASP A 232 -13.93 -19.86 -11.27
CA ASP A 232 -13.47 -19.29 -12.56
C ASP A 232 -13.31 -17.75 -12.65
N LEU A 233 -12.84 -17.32 -13.83
CA LEU A 233 -12.61 -15.94 -14.29
C LEU A 233 -13.79 -14.97 -14.09
N SER A 234 -15.00 -15.49 -13.86
CA SER A 234 -16.20 -14.68 -13.59
C SER A 234 -16.06 -13.79 -12.35
N THR A 235 -15.16 -14.13 -11.41
CA THR A 235 -14.90 -13.28 -10.24
C THR A 235 -14.29 -11.94 -10.64
N ALA A 236 -13.49 -11.89 -11.71
CA ALA A 236 -12.95 -10.65 -12.25
C ALA A 236 -14.07 -9.69 -12.66
N ASP A 237 -15.03 -10.22 -13.43
CA ASP A 237 -16.18 -9.47 -13.92
C ASP A 237 -17.09 -9.04 -12.76
N ALA A 238 -17.26 -9.89 -11.74
CA ALA A 238 -18.04 -9.56 -10.54
C ALA A 238 -17.41 -8.39 -9.77
N LEU A 239 -16.09 -8.40 -9.55
CA LEU A 239 -15.37 -7.32 -8.87
C LEU A 239 -15.40 -6.01 -9.68
N VAL A 240 -15.22 -6.07 -10.99
CA VAL A 240 -15.35 -4.90 -11.88
C VAL A 240 -16.78 -4.35 -11.87
N ALA A 241 -17.77 -5.23 -11.95
CA ALA A 241 -19.18 -4.86 -11.91
C ALA A 241 -19.57 -4.23 -10.57
N TRP A 242 -19.07 -4.80 -9.46
CA TRP A 242 -19.22 -4.24 -8.12
C TRP A 242 -18.65 -2.82 -8.05
N LEU A 243 -17.37 -2.64 -8.44
CA LEU A 243 -16.71 -1.33 -8.34
C LEU A 243 -17.46 -0.29 -9.18
N ARG A 244 -17.84 -0.65 -10.41
CA ARG A 244 -18.66 0.21 -11.27
C ARG A 244 -19.99 0.58 -10.61
N SER A 245 -20.70 -0.39 -10.02
CA SER A 245 -21.97 -0.12 -9.33
C SER A 245 -21.77 0.84 -8.17
N ARG A 246 -20.77 0.59 -7.32
CA ARG A 246 -20.46 1.46 -6.17
C ARG A 246 -20.11 2.88 -6.60
N LEU A 247 -19.35 3.05 -7.69
CA LEU A 247 -19.05 4.37 -8.22
C LEU A 247 -20.31 5.09 -8.73
N ILE A 248 -21.25 4.39 -9.34
CA ILE A 248 -22.54 4.97 -9.77
C ILE A 248 -23.39 5.34 -8.55
N ASP A 249 -23.53 4.41 -7.61
CA ASP A 249 -24.33 4.56 -6.39
C ASP A 249 -23.83 5.73 -5.54
N TYR A 250 -22.51 5.98 -5.53
CA TYR A 250 -21.88 7.10 -4.82
C TYR A 250 -22.56 8.43 -5.10
N PHE A 251 -22.90 8.71 -6.37
CA PHE A 251 -23.50 9.98 -6.76
C PHE A 251 -24.97 10.13 -6.34
N SER A 252 -25.56 9.06 -5.82
CA SER A 252 -26.94 9.01 -5.30
C SER A 252 -26.99 8.96 -3.78
N VAL A 253 -25.84 8.94 -3.09
CA VAL A 253 -25.76 8.91 -1.62
C VAL A 253 -26.30 10.21 -1.02
N ASP A 254 -27.06 10.09 0.06
CA ASP A 254 -27.39 11.20 0.96
C ASP A 254 -26.22 11.45 1.92
N PHE A 255 -25.26 12.25 1.46
CA PHE A 255 -24.01 12.50 2.19
C PHE A 255 -24.23 13.15 3.57
N GLU A 256 -25.28 13.95 3.73
CA GLU A 256 -25.57 14.57 5.02
C GLU A 256 -26.06 13.53 6.03
N ALA A 257 -26.95 12.63 5.59
CA ALA A 257 -27.41 11.52 6.42
C ALA A 257 -26.26 10.58 6.82
N GLU A 258 -25.35 10.27 5.89
CA GLU A 258 -24.17 9.44 6.13
C GLU A 258 -23.16 10.11 7.09
N ALA A 259 -22.88 11.40 6.91
CA ALA A 259 -22.02 12.15 7.83
C ALA A 259 -22.58 12.13 9.27
N HIS A 260 -23.88 12.35 9.43
CA HIS A 260 -24.54 12.23 10.72
C HIS A 260 -24.57 10.79 11.25
N ALA A 261 -24.67 9.78 10.39
CA ALA A 261 -24.62 8.38 10.79
C ALA A 261 -23.24 8.02 11.36
N LEU A 262 -22.16 8.51 10.75
CA LEU A 262 -20.80 8.36 11.26
C LEU A 262 -20.64 9.01 12.64
N GLU A 263 -21.07 10.27 12.79
CA GLU A 263 -21.07 10.98 14.08
C GLU A 263 -21.83 10.24 15.18
N ARG A 264 -23.01 9.70 14.85
CA ARG A 264 -23.81 8.92 15.81
C ARG A 264 -23.19 7.58 16.14
N SER A 265 -22.57 6.91 15.15
CA SER A 265 -21.91 5.63 15.36
C SER A 265 -20.72 5.75 16.31
N GLY A 266 -20.22 6.98 16.50
CA GLY A 266 -19.40 7.31 17.66
C GLY A 266 -18.17 6.42 17.77
N MET A 267 -17.34 6.40 16.72
CA MET A 267 -15.90 6.24 16.96
C MET A 267 -15.47 7.41 17.83
N GLN A 268 -15.72 7.30 19.14
CA GLN A 268 -15.48 8.39 20.08
C GLN A 268 -13.97 8.55 20.23
N VAL A 269 -13.45 9.49 19.44
CA VAL A 269 -12.12 10.10 19.55
C VAL A 269 -11.84 10.47 21.01
N GLY A 270 -12.83 10.98 21.75
CA GLY A 270 -12.67 11.42 23.14
C GLY A 270 -12.39 10.30 24.15
N GLU A 271 -13.22 9.24 24.21
CA GLU A 271 -13.02 8.15 25.16
C GLU A 271 -11.86 7.23 24.78
N HIS A 272 -11.62 6.99 23.48
CA HIS A 272 -10.47 6.18 23.06
C HIS A 272 -9.14 6.94 23.13
N ILE A 273 -9.06 8.24 22.81
CA ILE A 273 -7.83 9.01 23.05
C ILE A 273 -7.59 9.16 24.55
N HIS A 274 -8.60 9.51 25.36
CA HIS A 274 -8.41 9.64 26.80
C HIS A 274 -8.01 8.29 27.42
N ASN A 275 -8.66 7.18 27.08
CA ASN A 275 -8.27 5.86 27.56
C ASN A 275 -6.92 5.40 26.97
N ALA A 276 -6.59 5.70 25.71
CA ALA A 276 -5.28 5.35 25.13
C ALA A 276 -4.13 6.22 25.66
N LEU A 277 -4.42 7.44 26.13
CA LEU A 277 -3.44 8.33 26.76
C LEU A 277 -3.36 8.12 28.29
N THR A 278 -4.35 7.49 28.94
CA THR A 278 -4.43 7.41 30.41
C THR A 278 -4.69 6.01 31.00
N GLN A 279 -5.01 4.98 30.21
CA GLN A 279 -5.31 3.63 30.69
C GLN A 279 -4.53 2.55 29.93
N THR A 280 -3.98 1.60 30.70
CA THR A 280 -3.21 0.41 30.24
C THR A 280 -4.09 -0.72 29.70
N GLU A 281 -5.40 -0.56 29.59
CA GLU A 281 -6.30 -1.58 29.04
C GLU A 281 -6.86 -1.12 27.69
N ALA A 282 -6.16 -1.49 26.61
CA ALA A 282 -6.72 -1.38 25.27
C ALA A 282 -7.97 -2.30 25.18
N PRO A 283 -9.11 -1.82 24.67
CA PRO A 283 -10.27 -2.68 24.45
C PRO A 283 -9.90 -3.75 23.42
N ARG A 284 -10.11 -5.03 23.77
CA ARG A 284 -9.94 -6.20 22.87
C ARG A 284 -10.75 -6.11 21.56
N ASP A 285 -11.65 -5.13 21.45
CA ASP A 285 -12.63 -4.98 20.37
C ASP A 285 -12.30 -3.90 19.32
N THR A 286 -11.13 -3.25 19.40
CA THR A 286 -10.78 -2.13 18.51
C THR A 286 -10.35 -2.51 17.09
N VAL A 287 -10.03 -3.78 16.84
CA VAL A 287 -9.41 -4.16 15.55
C VAL A 287 -10.43 -4.26 14.41
N VAL A 288 -11.71 -4.56 14.68
CA VAL A 288 -12.75 -4.50 13.64
C VAL A 288 -14.10 -4.13 14.25
N SER A 289 -14.59 -2.92 13.94
CA SER A 289 -15.91 -2.43 14.37
C SER A 289 -17.01 -3.03 13.50
N PHE A 290 -17.21 -4.34 13.56
CA PHE A 290 -18.40 -4.99 13.01
C PHE A 290 -19.58 -4.84 13.98
N ALA A 291 -20.80 -4.82 13.43
CA ALA A 291 -21.95 -5.16 14.24
C ALA A 291 -21.80 -6.61 14.75
N PRO A 292 -22.26 -6.96 15.96
CA PRO A 292 -22.09 -8.30 16.54
C PRO A 292 -22.41 -9.49 15.60
N PRO A 293 -23.51 -9.50 14.82
CA PRO A 293 -23.79 -10.63 13.92
C PRO A 293 -22.83 -10.71 12.72
N GLU A 294 -22.32 -9.59 12.24
CA GLU A 294 -21.30 -9.55 11.18
C GLU A 294 -19.95 -10.06 11.71
N ARG A 295 -19.64 -9.76 12.97
CA ARG A 295 -18.44 -10.24 13.66
C ARG A 295 -18.42 -11.76 13.79
N GLU A 296 -19.54 -12.37 14.19
CA GLU A 296 -19.64 -13.83 14.31
C GLU A 296 -19.50 -14.52 12.95
N SER A 297 -20.16 -13.98 11.91
CA SER A 297 -19.97 -14.46 10.55
C SER A 297 -18.51 -14.33 10.10
N TRP A 298 -17.86 -13.21 10.41
CA TRP A 298 -16.47 -12.96 10.08
C TRP A 298 -15.51 -13.92 10.78
N LEU A 299 -15.69 -14.14 12.09
CA LEU A 299 -14.89 -15.09 12.87
C LEU A 299 -15.06 -16.51 12.35
N SER A 300 -16.29 -16.92 12.04
CA SER A 300 -16.58 -18.22 11.43
C SER A 300 -15.87 -18.40 10.09
N THR A 301 -15.92 -17.39 9.22
CA THR A 301 -15.18 -17.43 7.95
C THR A 301 -13.67 -17.47 8.18
N LEU A 302 -13.15 -16.74 9.15
CA LEU A 302 -11.72 -16.78 9.50
C LEU A 302 -11.32 -18.18 9.98
N GLU A 303 -12.12 -18.80 10.86
CA GLU A 303 -11.91 -20.18 11.32
C GLU A 303 -11.94 -21.18 10.15
N GLU A 304 -12.89 -21.03 9.22
CA GLU A 304 -12.96 -21.85 8.00
C GLU A 304 -11.71 -21.67 7.11
N PHE A 305 -11.25 -20.43 6.91
CA PHE A 305 -10.02 -20.15 6.17
C PHE A 305 -8.76 -20.73 6.84
N LEU A 306 -8.77 -20.87 8.16
CA LEU A 306 -7.65 -21.43 8.93
C LEU A 306 -7.75 -22.96 9.10
N ALA A 307 -8.93 -23.54 8.95
CA ALA A 307 -9.16 -24.98 8.97
C ALA A 307 -8.59 -25.61 7.67
N HIS A 308 -7.60 -26.50 7.81
CA HIS A 308 -7.08 -27.29 6.69
C HIS A 308 -6.77 -28.71 7.21
N PRO A 309 -7.07 -29.77 6.43
CA PRO A 309 -7.11 -31.16 6.90
C PRO A 309 -5.76 -31.86 7.23
N LEU A 310 -4.62 -31.16 7.30
CA LEU A 310 -3.30 -31.78 7.51
C LEU A 310 -2.73 -31.43 8.90
N GLU A 311 -3.20 -32.12 9.94
CA GLU A 311 -2.79 -31.91 11.33
C GLU A 311 -1.29 -32.24 11.53
N GLY A 312 -0.44 -31.24 11.80
CA GLY A 312 0.98 -31.41 12.14
C GLY A 312 1.93 -30.42 11.46
N GLN A 313 2.15 -30.54 10.14
CA GLN A 313 3.02 -29.60 9.39
C GLN A 313 2.37 -28.22 9.20
N LEU A 314 1.04 -28.14 9.36
CA LEU A 314 0.31 -26.89 9.25
C LEU A 314 0.51 -25.94 10.42
N ASP A 315 0.94 -26.39 11.60
CA ASP A 315 1.00 -25.50 12.76
C ASP A 315 2.06 -24.41 12.58
N SER A 316 3.21 -24.73 11.99
CA SER A 316 4.22 -23.73 11.63
C SER A 316 3.75 -22.79 10.50
N ILE A 317 3.00 -23.30 9.52
CA ILE A 317 2.46 -22.47 8.42
C ILE A 317 1.36 -21.54 8.94
N ARG A 318 0.46 -22.05 9.80
CA ARG A 318 -0.58 -21.26 10.48
C ARG A 318 0.04 -20.19 11.36
N ALA A 319 1.06 -20.53 12.15
CA ALA A 319 1.79 -19.55 12.93
C ALA A 319 2.43 -18.48 12.03
N ALA A 320 2.99 -18.88 10.88
CA ALA A 320 3.55 -17.94 9.92
C ALA A 320 2.48 -17.01 9.31
N ASP A 321 1.32 -17.55 8.91
CA ASP A 321 0.20 -16.79 8.37
C ASP A 321 -0.36 -15.82 9.43
N GLN A 322 -0.48 -16.26 10.69
CA GLN A 322 -0.89 -15.41 11.81
C GLN A 322 0.09 -14.26 12.03
N VAL A 323 1.39 -14.51 11.99
CA VAL A 323 2.40 -13.46 12.10
C VAL A 323 2.39 -12.54 10.87
N LEU A 324 2.17 -13.05 9.67
CA LEU A 324 2.03 -12.21 8.47
C LEU A 324 0.80 -11.28 8.56
N MET A 325 -0.33 -11.81 9.04
CA MET A 325 -1.54 -11.01 9.28
C MET A 325 -1.33 -9.98 10.37
N SER A 326 -0.72 -10.38 11.49
CA SER A 326 -0.43 -9.49 12.62
C SER A 326 0.63 -8.46 12.24
N GLY A 327 1.59 -8.80 11.39
CA GLY A 327 2.65 -7.91 10.92
C GLY A 327 2.12 -6.69 10.18
N ARG A 328 0.92 -6.79 9.60
CA ARG A 328 0.24 -5.66 8.95
C ARG A 328 -0.11 -4.53 9.92
N GLU A 329 -0.13 -4.81 11.22
CA GLU A 329 -0.31 -3.79 12.25
C GLU A 329 0.86 -2.82 12.36
N PHE A 330 2.05 -3.19 11.90
CA PHE A 330 3.25 -2.43 12.19
C PHE A 330 3.75 -1.65 10.97
N ILE A 331 4.01 -0.35 11.17
CA ILE A 331 4.71 0.52 10.22
C ILE A 331 6.18 0.55 10.61
N CYS A 332 7.10 0.21 9.70
CA CYS A 332 8.54 0.41 9.92
C CYS A 332 8.88 1.90 9.73
N VAL A 333 8.92 2.66 10.82
CA VAL A 333 9.13 4.11 10.75
C VAL A 333 10.59 4.50 10.53
N GLY A 334 11.54 3.62 10.83
CA GLY A 334 12.95 3.89 10.54
C GLY A 334 13.83 2.67 10.68
N GLN A 335 14.95 2.68 9.96
CA GLN A 335 15.91 1.59 9.96
C GLN A 335 17.34 2.17 9.93
N SER A 336 18.28 1.51 10.62
CA SER A 336 19.70 1.77 10.47
C SER A 336 20.55 0.53 10.73
N ASP A 337 21.70 0.47 10.07
CA ASP A 337 22.72 -0.54 10.36
C ASP A 337 23.45 -0.18 11.66
N VAL A 338 23.60 -1.17 12.54
CA VAL A 338 24.22 -1.00 13.86
C VAL A 338 25.21 -2.11 14.15
N ASP A 339 26.21 -1.81 14.96
CA ASP A 339 27.04 -2.83 15.59
C ASP A 339 26.35 -3.36 16.84
N ILE A 340 26.26 -4.66 16.99
CA ILE A 340 25.59 -5.32 18.10
C ILE A 340 26.62 -6.09 18.91
N GLU A 341 26.75 -5.80 20.19
CA GLU A 341 27.57 -6.57 21.14
C GLU A 341 26.67 -7.42 22.02
N VAL A 342 26.82 -8.73 21.90
CA VAL A 342 26.24 -9.71 22.80
C VAL A 342 27.21 -9.95 23.95
N ARG A 343 26.79 -9.65 25.17
CA ARG A 343 27.60 -9.84 26.37
C ARG A 343 27.41 -11.24 26.96
N PRO A 344 28.40 -11.73 27.73
CA PRO A 344 28.27 -13.00 28.44
C PRO A 344 27.06 -13.07 29.39
N SER A 345 26.52 -11.94 29.82
CA SER A 345 25.29 -11.85 30.63
C SER A 345 24.00 -12.11 29.84
N GLY A 346 24.05 -12.26 28.51
CA GLY A 346 22.87 -12.27 27.64
C GLY A 346 22.32 -10.88 27.32
N SER A 347 22.96 -9.82 27.82
CA SER A 347 22.62 -8.45 27.44
C SER A 347 23.14 -8.17 26.03
N VAL A 348 22.33 -7.49 25.23
CA VAL A 348 22.64 -7.12 23.86
C VAL A 348 22.62 -5.62 23.72
N TRP A 349 23.75 -5.08 23.27
CA TRP A 349 24.02 -3.66 23.20
C TRP A 349 24.17 -3.26 21.73
N GLY A 350 23.35 -2.34 21.25
CA GLY A 350 23.45 -1.79 19.89
C GLY A 350 24.22 -0.48 19.90
N TYR A 351 25.18 -0.32 19.00
CA TYR A 351 25.99 0.88 18.80
C TYR A 351 25.78 1.38 17.38
N HIS A 352 25.45 2.65 17.25
CA HIS A 352 25.37 3.28 15.94
C HIS A 352 26.76 3.80 15.55
N PRO A 353 27.28 3.52 14.33
CA PRO A 353 28.62 3.95 13.91
C PRO A 353 28.84 5.46 14.05
N ASP A 354 27.82 6.26 13.75
CA ASP A 354 27.90 7.73 13.79
C ASP A 354 27.82 8.36 15.20
N VAL A 355 27.36 7.62 16.21
CA VAL A 355 27.18 8.14 17.59
C VAL A 355 28.42 7.88 18.46
N GLY A 356 29.40 7.13 17.94
CA GLY A 356 30.62 6.74 18.63
C GLY A 356 30.49 5.37 19.31
N ALA A 357 31.61 4.64 19.39
CA ALA A 357 31.64 3.26 19.88
C ALA A 357 31.48 3.11 21.40
N ASP A 358 31.50 4.22 22.15
CA ASP A 358 31.61 4.21 23.61
C ASP A 358 30.25 4.17 24.33
N PHE A 359 29.15 4.46 23.63
CA PHE A 359 27.82 4.52 24.23
C PHE A 359 26.82 3.63 23.49
N PRO A 360 26.28 2.58 24.14
CA PRO A 360 25.22 1.79 23.54
C PRO A 360 23.97 2.65 23.42
N PHE A 361 23.42 2.64 22.21
CA PHE A 361 22.22 3.35 21.84
C PHE A 361 20.95 2.61 22.28
N ILE A 362 21.05 1.28 22.37
CA ILE A 362 20.03 0.39 22.92
C ILE A 362 20.71 -0.68 23.76
N ALA A 363 20.12 -1.00 24.90
CA ALA A 363 20.56 -2.12 25.74
C ALA A 363 19.31 -2.92 26.13
N ALA A 364 19.27 -4.18 25.71
CA ALA A 364 18.18 -5.09 26.02
C ALA A 364 18.74 -6.42 26.56
N THR A 365 17.92 -7.17 27.28
CA THR A 365 18.27 -8.51 27.74
C THR A 365 17.45 -9.51 26.95
N THR A 366 18.08 -10.54 26.39
CA THR A 366 17.36 -11.59 25.68
C THR A 366 16.97 -12.70 26.66
N SER A 367 15.80 -13.31 26.43
CA SER A 367 15.39 -14.53 27.15
C SER A 367 16.24 -15.75 26.74
N SER A 368 16.75 -15.72 25.50
CA SER A 368 17.63 -16.75 24.92
C SER A 368 18.99 -16.12 24.57
N PRO A 369 20.02 -16.19 25.44
CA PRO A 369 21.32 -15.64 25.14
C PRO A 369 21.93 -16.35 23.91
N PRO A 370 22.49 -15.61 22.94
CA PRO A 370 23.19 -16.21 21.81
C PRO A 370 24.31 -17.13 22.28
N SER A 371 24.56 -18.19 21.52
CA SER A 371 25.55 -19.22 21.88
C SER A 371 26.99 -18.71 21.91
N VAL A 372 27.28 -17.56 21.28
CA VAL A 372 28.61 -16.96 21.23
C VAL A 372 28.52 -15.46 21.54
N PRO A 373 29.00 -15.01 22.73
CA PRO A 373 29.19 -13.60 23.01
C PRO A 373 30.16 -12.97 22.02
N GLY A 374 29.91 -11.73 21.60
CA GLY A 374 30.76 -11.05 20.63
C GLY A 374 30.07 -9.86 19.96
N ARG A 375 30.85 -9.13 19.17
CA ARG A 375 30.35 -8.02 18.35
C ARG A 375 30.06 -8.52 16.95
N THR A 376 28.86 -8.24 16.44
CA THR A 376 28.41 -8.55 15.09
C THR A 376 27.76 -7.32 14.46
N ARG A 377 27.55 -7.34 13.15
CA ARG A 377 26.69 -6.34 12.51
C ARG A 377 25.24 -6.82 12.55
N GLY A 378 24.34 -5.88 12.75
CA GLY A 378 22.93 -6.11 12.53
C GLY A 378 22.22 -4.82 12.17
N ARG A 379 20.93 -4.80 12.42
CA ARG A 379 20.01 -3.77 11.99
C ARG A 379 19.11 -3.40 13.15
N LEU A 380 18.97 -2.11 13.36
CA LEU A 380 17.98 -1.52 14.24
C LEU A 380 16.81 -1.06 13.37
N GLU A 381 15.62 -1.58 13.66
CA GLU A 381 14.36 -1.19 13.05
C GLU A 381 13.46 -0.59 14.12
N VAL A 382 12.70 0.43 13.75
CA VAL A 382 11.71 1.06 14.62
C VAL A 382 10.35 0.81 14.03
N TYR A 383 9.49 0.15 14.78
CA TYR A 383 8.12 -0.15 14.40
C TYR A 383 7.13 0.68 15.20
N LEU A 384 6.03 1.02 14.56
CA LEU A 384 4.88 1.69 15.16
C LEU A 384 3.64 0.83 14.92
N SER A 385 2.97 0.40 15.99
CA SER A 385 1.66 -0.26 15.85
C SER A 385 0.61 0.75 15.39
N THR A 386 -0.26 0.36 14.45
CA THR A 386 -1.39 1.18 13.98
C THR A 386 -2.66 1.02 14.81
N VAL A 387 -2.71 0.03 15.70
CA VAL A 387 -3.84 -0.20 16.61
C VAL A 387 -3.73 0.72 17.83
N ASP A 388 -2.55 0.77 18.42
CA ASP A 388 -2.32 1.47 19.69
C ASP A 388 -1.22 2.53 19.64
N TRP A 389 -0.59 2.76 18.47
CA TRP A 389 0.50 3.74 18.29
C TRP A 389 1.69 3.53 19.21
N THR A 390 1.91 2.30 19.67
CA THR A 390 3.08 1.93 20.46
C THR A 390 4.31 1.85 19.56
N LEU A 391 5.37 2.54 19.98
CA LEU A 391 6.68 2.46 19.36
C LEU A 391 7.48 1.29 19.95
N CYS A 392 8.06 0.49 19.06
CA CYS A 392 8.86 -0.67 19.37
C CYS A 392 10.19 -0.58 18.63
N PHE A 393 11.31 -0.85 19.31
CA PHE A 393 12.60 -1.05 18.68
C PHE A 393 12.83 -2.55 18.47
N VAL A 394 13.25 -2.94 17.27
CA VAL A 394 13.63 -4.31 16.95
C VAL A 394 15.09 -4.30 16.55
N VAL A 395 15.90 -5.08 17.27
CA VAL A 395 17.30 -5.30 16.95
C VAL A 395 17.42 -6.69 16.35
N ALA A 396 17.71 -6.76 15.05
CA ALA A 396 17.89 -8.01 14.32
C ALA A 396 19.36 -8.16 13.90
N ALA A 397 19.94 -9.34 14.12
CA ALA A 397 21.28 -9.66 13.64
C ALA A 397 21.31 -11.09 13.10
N ARG A 398 22.21 -11.36 12.15
CA ARG A 398 22.35 -12.72 11.61
C ARG A 398 22.78 -13.68 12.72
N GLY A 399 22.00 -14.74 12.92
CA GLY A 399 22.25 -15.76 13.95
C GLY A 399 21.86 -15.35 15.38
N ILE A 400 21.17 -14.21 15.54
CA ILE A 400 20.62 -13.74 16.81
C ILE A 400 19.11 -13.60 16.66
N ASP A 401 18.36 -14.12 17.62
CA ASP A 401 16.90 -13.94 17.64
C ASP A 401 16.57 -12.45 17.77
N PRO A 402 15.63 -11.91 16.97
CA PRO A 402 15.31 -10.49 17.03
C PRO A 402 14.91 -10.09 18.44
N ILE A 403 15.47 -8.98 18.88
CA ILE A 403 15.24 -8.47 20.23
C ILE A 403 14.27 -7.32 20.11
N VAL A 404 13.09 -7.51 20.68
CA VAL A 404 12.04 -6.51 20.66
C VAL A 404 12.08 -5.73 21.98
N HIS A 405 12.29 -4.43 21.89
CA HIS A 405 12.27 -3.51 23.01
C HIS A 405 11.10 -2.55 22.85
N ILE A 406 10.09 -2.71 23.70
CA ILE A 406 8.87 -1.90 23.69
C ILE A 406 9.08 -0.68 24.59
N ILE A 407 8.88 0.53 24.04
CA ILE A 407 9.13 1.80 24.74
C ILE A 407 8.01 2.12 25.73
N ALA A 408 6.78 1.71 25.41
CA ALA A 408 5.60 2.03 26.22
C ALA A 408 5.30 0.96 27.27
N ASP A 409 4.64 1.38 28.35
CA ASP A 409 4.02 0.48 29.31
C ASP A 409 2.75 -0.10 28.69
N VAL A 410 2.89 -1.24 28.02
CA VAL A 410 1.77 -2.01 27.47
C VAL A 410 1.48 -3.21 28.36
N PRO A 411 0.21 -3.63 28.48
CA PRO A 411 -0.15 -4.81 29.25
C PRO A 411 0.58 -6.07 28.72
N GLU A 412 0.84 -7.03 29.62
CA GLU A 412 1.69 -8.20 29.35
C GLU A 412 1.25 -9.01 28.12
N TRP A 413 -0.05 -9.28 27.97
CA TRP A 413 -0.58 -9.99 26.80
C TRP A 413 -0.26 -9.29 25.47
N ARG A 414 -0.19 -7.95 25.51
CA ARG A 414 0.09 -7.13 24.33
C ARG A 414 1.58 -7.13 24.03
N ARG A 415 2.42 -7.07 25.05
CA ARG A 415 3.87 -7.27 24.95
C ARG A 415 4.18 -8.61 24.30
N GLU A 416 3.60 -9.71 24.79
CA GLU A 416 3.77 -11.05 24.22
C GLU A 416 3.36 -11.10 22.73
N SER A 417 2.24 -10.46 22.37
CA SER A 417 1.77 -10.39 20.98
C SER A 417 2.72 -9.62 20.06
N ILE A 418 3.25 -8.48 20.51
CA ILE A 418 4.23 -7.67 19.78
C ILE A 418 5.55 -8.43 19.63
N GLU A 419 6.05 -9.02 20.73
CA GLU A 419 7.29 -9.80 20.75
C GLU A 419 7.19 -11.04 19.85
N ALA A 420 6.06 -11.75 19.87
CA ALA A 420 5.80 -12.84 18.93
C ALA A 420 5.79 -12.32 17.49
N THR A 421 4.99 -11.30 17.18
CA THR A 421 4.85 -10.82 15.80
C THR A 421 6.18 -10.33 15.24
N LEU A 422 6.86 -9.41 15.91
CA LEU A 422 8.12 -8.82 15.44
C LEU A 422 9.31 -9.77 15.59
N GLY A 423 9.31 -10.64 16.60
CA GLY A 423 10.35 -11.66 16.81
C GLY A 423 10.33 -12.76 15.74
N TYR A 424 9.14 -13.12 15.25
CA TYR A 424 9.01 -14.06 14.14
C TYR A 424 9.07 -13.39 12.76
N ALA A 425 8.73 -12.11 12.66
CA ALA A 425 8.64 -11.39 11.39
C ALA A 425 9.93 -11.51 10.57
N SER A 426 11.11 -11.29 11.16
CA SER A 426 12.37 -11.34 10.40
C SER A 426 12.66 -12.73 9.80
N ARG A 427 12.32 -13.80 10.52
CA ARG A 427 12.47 -15.18 10.03
C ARG A 427 11.42 -15.51 8.98
N ILE A 428 10.21 -15.02 9.19
CA ILE A 428 9.09 -15.26 8.30
C ILE A 428 9.28 -14.51 6.99
N TRP A 429 9.89 -13.33 6.97
CA TRP A 429 10.14 -12.60 5.72
C TRP A 429 11.05 -13.38 4.78
N GLU A 430 12.16 -13.94 5.27
CA GLU A 430 13.00 -14.83 4.47
C GLU A 430 12.21 -16.02 3.92
N SER A 431 11.28 -16.58 4.71
CA SER A 431 10.39 -17.66 4.26
C SER A 431 9.23 -17.20 3.37
N SER A 432 8.87 -15.92 3.42
CA SER A 432 7.75 -15.33 2.69
C SER A 432 8.16 -15.02 1.27
N ASP A 433 9.34 -14.42 1.08
CA ASP A 433 9.92 -14.18 -0.24
C ASP A 433 10.11 -15.51 -0.97
N LEU A 434 10.66 -16.50 -0.26
CA LEU A 434 10.81 -17.85 -0.80
C LEU A 434 9.46 -18.50 -1.17
N ALA A 435 8.43 -18.34 -0.33
CA ALA A 435 7.11 -18.88 -0.62
C ALA A 435 6.41 -18.17 -1.79
N GLU A 436 6.65 -16.87 -1.97
CA GLU A 436 6.17 -16.13 -3.13
C GLU A 436 6.91 -16.54 -4.41
N GLU A 437 8.24 -16.68 -4.36
CA GLU A 437 9.02 -17.24 -5.47
C GLU A 437 8.51 -18.63 -5.86
N PHE A 438 8.19 -19.48 -4.88
CA PHE A 438 7.58 -20.78 -5.13
C PHE A 438 6.17 -20.68 -5.71
N LEU A 439 5.33 -19.76 -5.23
CA LEU A 439 4.00 -19.54 -5.79
C LEU A 439 4.10 -19.10 -7.25
N LEU A 440 4.99 -18.16 -7.57
CA LEU A 440 5.21 -17.71 -8.95
C LEU A 440 5.81 -18.81 -9.83
N GLY A 441 6.74 -19.60 -9.30
CA GLY A 441 7.29 -20.78 -9.97
C GLY A 441 6.21 -21.82 -10.27
N PHE A 442 5.38 -22.15 -9.26
CA PHE A 442 4.25 -23.06 -9.39
C PHE A 442 3.26 -22.59 -10.47
N LEU A 443 2.92 -21.29 -10.47
CA LEU A 443 2.03 -20.69 -11.47
C LEU A 443 2.64 -20.75 -12.88
N SER A 444 3.95 -20.54 -13.02
CA SER A 444 4.63 -20.63 -14.32
C SER A 444 4.70 -22.07 -14.82
N GLU A 445 5.02 -23.04 -13.97
CA GLU A 445 5.02 -24.48 -14.32
C GLU A 445 3.62 -24.97 -14.73
N ALA A 446 2.59 -24.51 -14.01
CA ALA A 446 1.19 -24.77 -14.35
C ALA A 446 0.69 -24.01 -15.59
N ARG A 447 1.53 -23.14 -16.21
CA ARG A 447 1.16 -22.21 -17.30
C ARG A 447 -0.02 -21.31 -16.96
N ALA A 448 -0.18 -21.03 -15.67
CA ALA A 448 -1.22 -20.17 -15.12
C ALA A 448 -0.77 -18.70 -15.02
N ASP A 449 0.52 -18.43 -15.15
CA ASP A 449 1.10 -17.09 -15.26
C ASP A 449 0.41 -16.23 -16.33
N THR A 450 0.13 -16.82 -17.50
CA THR A 450 -0.59 -16.16 -18.60
C THR A 450 -2.02 -15.82 -18.20
N ILE A 451 -2.68 -16.65 -17.39
CA ILE A 451 -4.05 -16.41 -16.91
C ILE A 451 -4.04 -15.23 -15.93
N VAL A 452 -3.11 -15.25 -14.96
CA VAL A 452 -2.92 -14.15 -14.00
C VAL A 452 -2.64 -12.84 -14.74
N GLU A 453 -1.72 -12.84 -15.69
CA GLU A 453 -1.36 -11.65 -16.48
C GLU A 453 -2.56 -11.11 -17.29
N VAL A 454 -3.34 -11.97 -17.94
CA VAL A 454 -4.54 -11.57 -18.68
C VAL A 454 -5.58 -10.96 -17.75
N CYS A 455 -5.82 -11.58 -16.59
CA CYS A 455 -6.72 -11.07 -15.57
C CYS A 455 -6.27 -9.71 -15.03
N GLU A 456 -5.00 -9.57 -14.65
CA GLU A 456 -4.43 -8.34 -14.13
C GLU A 456 -4.46 -7.21 -15.16
N ASN A 457 -4.15 -7.49 -16.42
CA ASN A 457 -4.22 -6.50 -17.49
C ASN A 457 -5.67 -6.05 -17.76
N GLY A 458 -6.62 -6.99 -17.76
CA GLY A 458 -8.04 -6.69 -17.89
C GLY A 458 -8.58 -5.85 -16.73
N ALA A 459 -8.21 -6.22 -15.50
CA ALA A 459 -8.55 -5.49 -14.29
C ALA A 459 -7.91 -4.09 -14.28
N SER A 460 -6.62 -3.97 -14.62
CA SER A 460 -5.89 -2.70 -14.67
C SER A 460 -6.51 -1.74 -15.67
N ARG A 461 -6.86 -2.22 -16.87
CA ARG A 461 -7.56 -1.41 -17.87
C ARG A 461 -8.93 -0.96 -17.39
N SER A 462 -9.68 -1.85 -16.74
CA SER A 462 -11.00 -1.53 -16.18
C SER A 462 -10.90 -0.51 -15.04
N ALA A 463 -9.95 -0.70 -14.12
CA ALA A 463 -9.63 0.24 -13.04
C ALA A 463 -9.30 1.61 -13.61
N TYR A 464 -8.37 1.68 -14.58
CA TYR A 464 -7.98 2.92 -15.23
C TYR A 464 -9.19 3.67 -15.79
N LEU A 465 -10.02 3.02 -16.60
CA LEU A 465 -11.18 3.66 -17.24
C LEU A 465 -12.21 4.15 -16.21
N LEU A 466 -12.49 3.35 -15.18
CA LEU A 466 -13.43 3.71 -14.12
C LEU A 466 -12.92 4.91 -13.32
N TRP A 467 -11.68 4.84 -12.83
CA TRP A 467 -11.08 5.89 -12.01
C TRP A 467 -10.77 7.16 -12.81
N GLU A 468 -10.42 7.06 -14.09
CA GLU A 468 -10.22 8.21 -14.99
C GLU A 468 -11.53 8.98 -15.18
N SER A 469 -12.63 8.25 -15.39
CA SER A 469 -13.96 8.85 -15.52
C SER A 469 -14.36 9.64 -14.27
N VAL A 470 -14.00 9.15 -13.08
CA VAL A 470 -14.21 9.85 -11.82
C VAL A 470 -13.27 11.03 -11.68
N ALA A 471 -11.96 10.83 -11.89
CA ALA A 471 -10.94 11.87 -11.74
C ALA A 471 -11.23 13.10 -12.61
N LEU A 472 -11.71 12.89 -13.84
CA LEU A 472 -11.94 13.94 -14.82
C LEU A 472 -13.37 14.51 -14.82
N MET A 473 -14.26 14.04 -13.93
CA MET A 473 -15.70 14.39 -13.96
C MET A 473 -15.99 15.90 -13.96
N PHE A 474 -15.20 16.69 -13.24
CA PHE A 474 -15.38 18.15 -13.17
C PHE A 474 -14.48 18.93 -14.12
N VAL A 475 -13.65 18.25 -14.92
CA VAL A 475 -12.86 18.92 -15.94
C VAL A 475 -13.77 19.15 -17.13
N ARG A 476 -14.09 20.42 -17.43
CA ARG A 476 -14.88 20.75 -18.62
C ARG A 476 -14.14 20.19 -19.83
N GLU A 477 -14.88 19.50 -20.71
CA GLU A 477 -14.32 18.94 -21.95
C GLU A 477 -13.58 20.01 -22.77
N GLN A 478 -14.12 21.24 -22.81
CA GLN A 478 -13.49 22.40 -23.44
C GLN A 478 -12.15 22.78 -22.80
N CYS A 479 -12.00 22.62 -21.48
CA CYS A 479 -10.73 22.86 -20.79
C CYS A 479 -9.73 21.74 -21.08
N LEU A 480 -10.16 20.47 -21.22
CA LEU A 480 -9.27 19.40 -21.67
C LEU A 480 -8.79 19.63 -23.09
N LEU A 481 -9.70 20.02 -23.99
CA LEU A 481 -9.36 20.36 -25.37
C LEU A 481 -8.45 21.59 -25.44
N SER A 482 -8.71 22.63 -24.63
CA SER A 482 -7.84 23.81 -24.53
C SER A 482 -6.48 23.44 -23.99
N VAL A 483 -6.37 22.70 -22.88
CA VAL A 483 -5.08 22.28 -22.31
C VAL A 483 -4.32 21.37 -23.29
N ARG A 484 -5.02 20.47 -23.99
CA ARG A 484 -4.42 19.66 -25.05
C ARG A 484 -3.93 20.53 -26.21
N SER A 485 -4.69 21.55 -26.60
CA SER A 485 -4.30 22.53 -27.62
C SER A 485 -3.12 23.36 -27.16
N ASP A 486 -3.14 23.93 -25.95
CA ASP A 486 -2.09 24.77 -25.39
C ASP A 486 -0.78 23.97 -25.22
N LEU A 487 -0.87 22.71 -24.80
CA LEU A 487 0.27 21.79 -24.75
C LEU A 487 0.75 21.41 -26.15
N ALA A 488 -0.16 21.23 -27.12
CA ALA A 488 0.21 21.01 -28.52
C ALA A 488 0.93 22.21 -29.12
N ASP A 489 0.41 23.41 -28.91
CA ASP A 489 0.92 24.68 -29.38
C ASP A 489 2.28 25.01 -28.74
N ALA A 490 2.47 24.60 -27.48
CA ALA A 490 3.75 24.68 -26.77
C ALA A 490 4.73 23.54 -27.14
N GLY A 491 4.38 22.65 -28.07
CA GLY A 491 5.26 21.57 -28.57
C GLY A 491 5.34 20.32 -27.68
N PHE A 492 4.43 20.20 -26.71
CA PHE A 492 4.37 19.13 -25.72
C PHE A 492 3.36 18.01 -26.06
N ILE A 493 2.92 17.89 -27.32
CA ILE A 493 2.01 16.81 -27.79
C ILE A 493 2.43 15.41 -27.33
N GLY A 494 3.74 15.14 -27.23
CA GLY A 494 4.25 13.84 -26.76
C GLY A 494 3.86 13.51 -25.31
N LEU A 495 3.66 14.50 -24.44
CA LEU A 495 3.29 14.24 -23.04
C LEU A 495 1.85 13.71 -22.88
N LEU A 496 1.03 13.78 -23.93
CA LEU A 496 -0.40 13.49 -23.88
C LEU A 496 -0.80 12.08 -24.32
N GLU A 497 0.13 11.26 -24.83
CA GLU A 497 -0.17 9.97 -25.46
C GLU A 497 0.76 8.85 -24.95
N PRO A 498 0.33 7.56 -24.99
CA PRO A 498 1.11 6.43 -24.48
C PRO A 498 2.50 6.30 -25.14
N ALA A 499 3.40 5.58 -24.48
CA ALA A 499 4.85 5.55 -24.76
C ALA A 499 5.24 5.35 -26.25
N GLY A 500 4.43 4.64 -27.04
CA GLY A 500 4.65 4.46 -28.48
C GLY A 500 4.54 5.76 -29.31
N VAL A 501 3.63 6.67 -28.94
CA VAL A 501 3.44 7.94 -29.66
C VAL A 501 4.51 8.96 -29.27
N ARG A 502 4.98 8.91 -28.01
CA ARG A 502 6.17 9.66 -27.55
C ARG A 502 7.41 9.33 -28.37
N ALA A 503 7.62 8.04 -28.65
CA ALA A 503 8.69 7.59 -29.51
C ALA A 503 8.54 8.13 -30.93
N ALA A 504 7.35 8.03 -31.52
CA ALA A 504 7.08 8.59 -32.84
C ALA A 504 7.30 10.11 -32.90
N ALA A 505 6.99 10.86 -31.84
CA ALA A 505 7.20 12.30 -31.76
C ALA A 505 8.69 12.69 -31.71
N PHE A 506 9.49 12.04 -30.86
CA PHE A 506 10.95 12.27 -30.82
C PHE A 506 11.61 11.92 -32.15
N LEU A 507 11.19 10.81 -32.78
CA LEU A 507 11.67 10.39 -34.10
C LEU A 507 11.25 11.37 -35.20
N SER A 508 10.04 11.92 -35.15
CA SER A 508 9.55 12.93 -36.10
C SER A 508 10.26 14.28 -35.95
N LEU A 509 10.57 14.69 -34.71
CA LEU A 509 11.37 15.90 -34.44
C LEU A 509 12.81 15.75 -34.94
N ALA A 510 13.40 14.56 -34.82
CA ALA A 510 14.73 14.27 -35.36
C ALA A 510 14.73 14.18 -36.89
N ALA A 511 13.72 13.52 -37.48
CA ALA A 511 13.55 13.40 -38.93
C ALA A 511 13.28 14.76 -39.61
N SER A 512 12.61 15.69 -38.91
CA SER A 512 12.42 17.06 -39.37
C SER A 512 13.61 17.99 -39.12
N GLY A 513 14.71 17.48 -38.52
CA GLY A 513 15.93 18.24 -38.25
C GLY A 513 15.81 19.27 -37.12
N ARG A 514 14.69 19.29 -36.38
CA ARG A 514 14.47 20.23 -35.26
C ARG A 514 15.28 19.88 -34.02
N ILE A 515 15.65 18.62 -33.88
CA ILE A 515 16.62 18.16 -32.88
C ILE A 515 17.64 17.22 -33.52
N PRO A 516 18.90 17.20 -33.04
CA PRO A 516 19.86 16.19 -33.45
C PRO A 516 19.37 14.78 -33.08
N TRP A 517 19.59 13.79 -33.95
CA TRP A 517 19.24 12.39 -33.70
C TRP A 517 19.82 11.84 -32.38
N SER A 518 21.02 12.30 -31.99
CA SER A 518 21.62 11.93 -30.69
C SER A 518 20.76 12.36 -29.49
N ARG A 519 20.12 13.52 -29.55
CA ARG A 519 19.22 14.03 -28.49
C ARG A 519 17.89 13.30 -28.45
N ALA A 520 17.37 12.89 -29.62
CA ALA A 520 16.16 12.07 -29.70
C ALA A 520 16.40 10.68 -29.13
N ILE A 521 17.57 10.08 -29.40
CA ILE A 521 17.99 8.79 -28.85
C ILE A 521 18.16 8.90 -27.32
N GLU A 522 18.84 9.93 -26.83
CA GLU A 522 19.00 10.16 -25.39
C GLU A 522 17.65 10.32 -24.66
N GLY A 523 16.72 11.09 -25.25
CA GLY A 523 15.36 11.22 -24.74
C GLY A 523 14.63 9.87 -24.70
N LEU A 524 14.69 9.11 -25.78
CA LEU A 524 14.05 7.79 -25.86
C LEU A 524 14.60 6.78 -24.85
N SER A 525 15.92 6.77 -24.66
CA SER A 525 16.59 5.91 -23.67
C SER A 525 16.23 6.29 -22.24
N ARG A 526 16.02 7.58 -21.93
CA ARG A 526 15.57 8.05 -20.62
C ARG A 526 14.14 7.61 -20.29
N TYR A 527 13.32 7.30 -21.29
CA TYR A 527 11.91 6.89 -21.13
C TYR A 527 11.67 5.42 -21.47
N GLY A 528 12.71 4.57 -21.33
CA GLY A 528 12.57 3.11 -21.43
C GLY A 528 12.54 2.54 -22.87
N GLY A 529 12.80 3.36 -23.90
CA GLY A 529 12.89 2.90 -25.29
C GLY A 529 14.19 2.15 -25.57
N CYS A 530 14.09 0.95 -26.14
CA CYS A 530 15.25 0.14 -26.55
C CYS A 530 15.86 0.67 -27.86
N TYR A 531 17.21 0.75 -27.93
CA TYR A 531 17.95 1.18 -29.14
C TYR A 531 17.58 0.37 -30.40
N ARG A 532 17.20 -0.90 -30.23
CA ARG A 532 16.78 -1.80 -31.32
C ARG A 532 15.48 -1.34 -31.99
N ASP A 533 14.55 -0.80 -31.21
CA ASP A 533 13.28 -0.25 -31.71
C ASP A 533 13.51 1.05 -32.49
N VAL A 534 14.50 1.84 -32.06
CA VAL A 534 14.91 3.08 -32.72
C VAL A 534 15.54 2.81 -34.09
N GLU A 535 16.45 1.83 -34.20
CA GLU A 535 17.06 1.50 -35.50
C GLU A 535 16.04 0.84 -36.45
N SER A 536 15.11 0.03 -35.92
CA SER A 536 14.00 -0.52 -36.71
C SER A 536 13.06 0.58 -37.21
N ALA A 537 12.76 1.59 -36.39
CA ALA A 537 11.98 2.75 -36.80
C ALA A 537 12.74 3.64 -37.81
N ARG A 538 14.05 3.82 -37.63
CA ARG A 538 14.92 4.55 -38.58
C ARG A 538 14.91 3.90 -39.96
N GLN A 539 15.02 2.57 -40.02
CA GLN A 539 14.95 1.81 -41.27
C GLN A 539 13.57 1.89 -41.92
N ARG A 540 12.48 1.83 -41.14
CA ARG A 540 11.11 2.02 -41.63
C ARG A 540 10.89 3.44 -42.18
N PHE A 541 11.36 4.48 -41.49
CA PHE A 541 11.26 5.86 -41.96
C PHE A 541 12.13 6.14 -43.20
N ALA A 542 13.33 5.56 -43.28
CA ALA A 542 14.17 5.65 -44.49
C ALA A 542 13.49 5.02 -45.71
N SER A 543 12.68 3.96 -45.52
CA SER A 543 11.89 3.35 -46.58
C SER A 543 10.65 4.17 -46.99
N LEU A 544 10.18 5.08 -46.13
CA LEU A 544 9.04 5.97 -46.38
C LEU A 544 9.44 7.32 -47.04
N ALA A 545 10.73 7.56 -47.27
CA ALA A 545 11.27 8.81 -47.81
C ALA A 545 10.84 9.16 -49.25
N ASN A 546 10.03 8.31 -49.91
CA ASN A 546 9.40 8.57 -51.22
C ASN A 546 7.89 8.91 -51.12
N VAL A 547 7.33 9.07 -49.91
CA VAL A 547 5.95 9.55 -49.74
C VAL A 547 5.95 11.08 -49.76
N PRO A 548 5.21 11.75 -50.67
CA PRO A 548 5.19 13.20 -50.73
C PRO A 548 4.55 13.78 -49.47
N LEU A 549 5.33 14.54 -48.70
CA LEU A 549 4.83 15.34 -47.58
C LEU A 549 3.94 16.46 -48.14
N PHE A 550 2.64 16.41 -47.84
CA PHE A 550 1.74 17.50 -48.18
C PHE A 550 2.01 18.70 -47.26
N ARG A 551 2.25 19.85 -47.88
CA ARG A 551 2.52 21.12 -47.19
C ARG A 551 1.20 21.85 -46.96
N GLY A 552 0.58 21.63 -45.80
CA GLY A 552 -0.39 22.54 -45.22
C GLY A 552 0.33 23.60 -44.37
N SER A 553 -0.28 24.76 -44.17
CA SER A 553 0.39 25.94 -43.57
C SER A 553 1.01 25.67 -42.21
N ASP A 554 0.51 24.72 -41.41
CA ASP A 554 0.98 24.54 -40.02
C ASP A 554 1.05 23.09 -39.49
N PHE A 555 0.90 22.04 -40.29
CA PHE A 555 1.06 20.65 -39.80
C PHE A 555 1.62 19.68 -40.85
N TYR A 556 2.38 18.68 -40.38
CA TYR A 556 2.71 17.47 -41.12
C TYR A 556 1.80 16.33 -40.64
N VAL A 557 0.96 15.79 -41.51
CA VAL A 557 0.21 14.55 -41.24
C VAL A 557 0.97 13.40 -41.89
N VAL A 558 1.49 12.48 -41.08
CA VAL A 558 1.85 11.14 -41.55
C VAL A 558 0.57 10.32 -41.45
N ALA A 559 -0.06 10.02 -42.59
CA ALA A 559 -1.11 9.02 -42.62
C ALA A 559 -0.45 7.66 -42.33
N LEU A 560 -0.84 7.02 -41.23
CA LEU A 560 -0.55 5.61 -40.96
C LEU A 560 -1.54 4.72 -41.73
#